data_AF-A0A933WB58-F1
#
_entry.id   AF-A0A933WB58-F1
#
_cell.length_a   1.000
_cell.length_b   1.000
_cell.length_c   1.000
_cell.angle_alpha   90.00
_cell.angle_beta   90.00
_cell.angle_gamma   90.00
#
_symmetry.space_group_name_H-M   'P 1'
#
loop_
_entity.id
_entity.type
_entity.pdbx_description
1 polymer ?
#
loop_
_entity_poly.entity_id
_entity_poly.type
_entity_poly.pdbx_seq_one_letter_code
_entity_poly.pdbx_strand_id
1 'polypeptide(L)'
;MAVDFIPGYQDLTPYGPGIVGKTNGPTVPPADIKPIEIFNYVIDLKHQAFSLGWITNKGIENSLDVKLDNAKKKLEQGNNTAAKNILNAFINEVEAQGCKSYEDCPSGKHLTSEAYALLKYNVQYLVERL
;
A
#
# COMPACT_ATOMS: atom_id res chain seq x y z
N MET A 1 -9.31 15.83 -21.69
CA MET A 1 -7.88 16.07 -21.46
C MET A 1 -7.13 15.23 -22.47
N ALA A 2 -6.41 15.88 -23.38
CA ALA A 2 -5.65 15.21 -24.42
C ALA A 2 -4.39 14.60 -23.80
N VAL A 3 -4.13 13.33 -24.11
CA VAL A 3 -2.82 12.72 -23.85
C VAL A 3 -1.86 13.27 -24.90
N ASP A 4 -0.78 13.89 -24.49
CA ASP A 4 0.26 14.37 -25.41
C ASP A 4 0.84 13.17 -26.15
N PHE A 5 0.55 13.09 -27.45
CA PHE A 5 1.02 12.06 -28.35
C PHE A 5 2.52 12.29 -28.59
N ILE A 6 3.38 11.50 -27.96
CA ILE A 6 4.82 11.48 -28.24
C ILE A 6 5.04 10.59 -29.47
N PRO A 7 5.41 11.14 -30.64
CA PRO A 7 5.61 10.35 -31.85
C PRO A 7 6.80 9.39 -31.67
N GLY A 8 6.60 8.11 -31.98
CA GLY A 8 7.67 7.09 -31.97
C GLY A 8 7.66 6.11 -30.77
N TYR A 9 6.75 6.25 -29.82
CA TYR A 9 6.68 5.34 -28.64
C TYR A 9 5.89 4.04 -28.89
N GLN A 10 5.34 3.84 -30.08
CA GLN A 10 4.49 2.70 -30.41
C GLN A 10 5.26 1.40 -30.73
N ASP A 11 6.60 1.45 -30.84
CA ASP A 11 7.39 0.37 -31.46
C ASP A 11 8.66 -0.04 -30.68
N LEU A 12 8.77 0.29 -29.38
CA LEU A 12 10.05 0.17 -28.66
C LEU A 12 10.19 -1.03 -27.72
N THR A 13 9.19 -1.92 -27.58
CA THR A 13 9.37 -3.15 -26.79
C THR A 13 8.51 -4.31 -27.35
N PRO A 14 8.93 -5.58 -27.18
CA PRO A 14 8.08 -6.74 -27.50
C PRO A 14 6.82 -6.85 -26.63
N TYR A 15 6.60 -5.89 -25.71
CA TYR A 15 5.50 -5.86 -24.75
C TYR A 15 4.35 -4.92 -25.15
N GLY A 16 4.37 -4.35 -26.35
CA GLY A 16 3.33 -3.44 -26.84
C GLY A 16 3.46 -2.01 -26.31
N PRO A 17 2.51 -1.11 -26.63
CA PRO A 17 2.55 0.28 -26.15
C PRO A 17 2.40 0.30 -24.63
N GLY A 18 3.35 0.93 -23.94
CA GLY A 18 3.28 1.12 -22.50
C GLY A 18 2.01 1.88 -22.10
N ILE A 19 1.36 1.45 -21.01
CA ILE A 19 0.22 2.18 -20.45
C ILE A 19 0.75 3.34 -19.62
N VAL A 20 0.38 4.57 -19.99
CA VAL A 20 0.66 5.76 -19.18
C VAL A 20 -0.22 5.72 -17.93
N GLY A 21 0.39 5.76 -16.76
CA GLY A 21 -0.30 5.70 -15.47
C GLY A 21 0.49 6.35 -14.34
N LYS A 22 -0.19 6.59 -13.21
CA LYS A 22 0.44 7.05 -11.97
C LYS A 22 0.79 5.84 -11.11
N THR A 23 2.01 5.82 -10.58
CA THR A 23 2.45 4.80 -9.62
C THR A 23 2.97 5.45 -8.35
N ASN A 24 2.78 4.78 -7.21
CA ASN A 24 3.37 5.13 -5.93
C ASN A 24 4.61 4.26 -5.69
N GLY A 25 5.78 4.88 -5.79
CA GLY A 25 7.07 4.21 -5.61
C GLY A 25 7.65 4.38 -4.19
N PRO A 26 8.71 3.61 -3.85
CA PRO A 26 9.42 3.78 -2.61
C PRO A 26 10.03 5.18 -2.52
N THR A 27 9.91 5.82 -1.36
CA THR A 27 10.50 7.13 -1.06
C THR A 27 11.41 6.98 0.16
N VAL A 28 12.57 7.65 0.16
CA VAL A 28 13.49 7.62 1.30
C VAL A 28 12.81 8.31 2.49
N PRO A 29 12.62 7.62 3.64
CA PRO A 29 12.05 8.24 4.82
C PRO A 29 12.99 9.31 5.39
N PRO A 30 12.47 10.43 5.93
CA PRO A 30 13.26 11.38 6.71
C PRO A 30 13.95 10.71 7.90
N ALA A 31 15.16 11.17 8.27
CA ALA A 31 15.97 10.53 9.29
C ALA A 31 15.35 10.55 10.70
N ASP A 32 14.48 11.53 11.00
CA ASP A 32 13.86 11.79 12.29
C ASP A 32 12.33 11.65 12.25
N ILE A 33 11.80 10.90 11.27
CA ILE A 33 10.36 10.73 11.12
C ILE A 33 9.76 10.07 12.38
N LYS A 34 8.76 10.73 12.95
CA LYS A 34 8.04 10.22 14.13
C LYS A 34 7.11 9.08 13.70
N PRO A 35 6.90 8.04 14.52
CA PRO A 35 5.98 6.95 14.18
C PRO A 35 4.57 7.39 13.79
N ILE A 36 4.07 8.49 14.38
CA ILE A 36 2.77 9.06 14.04
C ILE A 36 2.69 9.61 12.60
N GLU A 37 3.81 10.13 12.07
CA GLU A 37 3.90 10.62 10.69
C GLU A 37 3.91 9.45 9.70
N ILE A 38 4.61 8.36 10.06
CA ILE A 38 4.58 7.12 9.29
C ILE A 38 3.15 6.55 9.23
N PHE A 39 2.39 6.61 10.33
CA PHE A 39 0.98 6.20 10.35
C PHE A 39 0.13 6.98 9.34
N ASN A 40 0.21 8.31 9.36
CA ASN A 40 -0.53 9.15 8.42
C ASN A 40 -0.13 8.85 6.98
N TYR A 41 1.17 8.68 6.74
CA TYR A 41 1.68 8.31 5.42
C TYR A 41 1.15 6.96 4.92
N VAL A 42 1.09 5.93 5.77
CA VAL A 42 0.53 4.61 5.41
C VAL A 42 -0.97 4.71 5.09
N ILE A 43 -1.72 5.50 5.86
CA ILE A 43 -3.15 5.74 5.61
C ILE A 43 -3.34 6.38 4.22
N ASP A 44 -2.55 7.41 3.90
CA ASP A 44 -2.58 8.07 2.60
C ASP A 44 -2.21 7.12 1.45
N LEU A 45 -1.17 6.32 1.62
CA LEU A 45 -0.77 5.31 0.63
C LEU A 45 -1.89 4.30 0.37
N LYS A 46 -2.60 3.87 1.42
CA LYS A 46 -3.73 2.95 1.32
C LYS A 46 -4.89 3.57 0.54
N HIS A 47 -5.28 4.80 0.85
CA HIS A 47 -6.33 5.49 0.07
C HIS A 47 -5.93 5.70 -1.38
N GLN A 48 -4.66 6.03 -1.64
CA GLN A 48 -4.16 6.14 -3.01
C GLN A 48 -4.21 4.79 -3.74
N ALA A 49 -3.78 3.69 -3.10
CA ALA A 49 -3.86 2.35 -3.67
C ALA A 49 -5.32 1.96 -4.02
N PHE A 50 -6.29 2.31 -3.17
CA PHE A 50 -7.70 2.12 -3.49
C PHE A 50 -8.14 2.98 -4.69
N SER A 51 -7.79 4.27 -4.72
CA SER A 51 -8.14 5.17 -5.82
C SER A 51 -7.54 4.76 -7.17
N LEU A 52 -6.38 4.08 -7.16
CA LEU A 52 -5.72 3.53 -8.34
C LEU A 52 -6.29 2.16 -8.76
N GLY A 53 -7.27 1.62 -8.01
CA GLY A 53 -7.83 0.29 -8.25
C GLY A 53 -6.91 -0.86 -7.83
N TRP A 54 -5.82 -0.58 -7.11
CA TRP A 54 -4.89 -1.60 -6.61
C TRP A 54 -5.47 -2.38 -5.44
N ILE A 55 -6.44 -1.79 -4.73
CA ILE A 55 -7.33 -2.46 -3.78
C ILE A 55 -8.72 -2.49 -4.45
N THR A 56 -9.22 -3.67 -4.78
CA THR A 56 -10.43 -3.83 -5.62
C THR A 56 -11.71 -4.00 -4.82
N ASN A 57 -11.61 -4.14 -3.50
CA ASN A 57 -12.74 -4.40 -2.61
C ASN A 57 -12.83 -3.34 -1.50
N LYS A 58 -13.96 -2.62 -1.46
CA LYS A 58 -14.23 -1.59 -0.45
C LYS A 58 -14.30 -2.13 0.98
N GLY A 59 -14.78 -3.35 1.16
CA GLY A 59 -14.80 -4.02 2.46
C GLY A 59 -13.38 -4.26 3.00
N ILE A 60 -12.46 -4.66 2.12
CA ILE A 60 -11.04 -4.79 2.48
C ILE A 60 -10.42 -3.42 2.79
N GLU A 61 -10.68 -2.40 1.98
CA GLU A 61 -10.19 -1.04 2.26
C GLU A 61 -10.63 -0.55 3.66
N ASN A 62 -11.91 -0.69 4.00
CA ASN A 62 -12.45 -0.31 5.31
C ASN A 62 -11.83 -1.13 6.45
N SER A 63 -11.61 -2.43 6.23
CA SER A 63 -11.01 -3.33 7.23
C SER A 63 -9.56 -2.92 7.55
N LEU A 64 -8.82 -2.46 6.53
CA LEU A 64 -7.48 -1.93 6.67
C LEU A 64 -7.48 -0.57 7.40
N ASP A 65 -8.42 0.33 7.11
CA ASP A 65 -8.58 1.61 7.85
C ASP A 65 -8.80 1.39 9.34
N VAL A 66 -9.75 0.53 9.68
CA VAL A 66 -10.08 0.24 11.09
C VAL A 66 -8.84 -0.25 11.84
N LYS A 67 -7.97 -1.03 11.20
CA LYS A 67 -6.73 -1.51 11.83
C LYS A 67 -5.71 -0.38 12.00
N LEU A 68 -5.50 0.45 10.98
CA LEU A 68 -4.57 1.58 11.07
C LEU A 68 -5.02 2.60 12.13
N ASP A 69 -6.31 2.95 12.16
CA ASP A 69 -6.89 3.85 13.16
C ASP A 69 -6.77 3.31 14.57
N ASN A 70 -7.06 2.02 14.77
CA ASN A 70 -6.95 1.40 16.08
C ASN A 70 -5.50 1.29 16.54
N ALA A 71 -4.56 0.95 15.65
CA ALA A 71 -3.14 0.91 15.97
C ALA A 71 -2.61 2.31 16.33
N LYS A 72 -3.01 3.34 15.58
CA LYS A 72 -2.68 4.74 15.85
C LYS A 72 -3.17 5.18 17.23
N LYS A 73 -4.44 4.91 17.57
CA LYS A 73 -4.99 5.19 18.91
C LYS A 73 -4.20 4.50 20.02
N LYS A 74 -3.72 3.27 19.80
CA LYS A 74 -2.90 2.55 20.79
C LYS A 74 -1.51 3.18 20.95
N LEU A 75 -0.89 3.64 19.87
CA LEU A 75 0.35 4.40 19.94
C LEU A 75 0.17 5.71 20.72
N GLU A 76 -0.90 6.47 20.44
CA GLU A 76 -1.20 7.73 21.15
C GLU A 76 -1.46 7.51 22.64
N GLN A 77 -1.96 6.33 23.02
CA GLN A 77 -2.13 5.90 24.42
C GLN A 77 -0.82 5.41 25.08
N GLY A 78 0.31 5.42 24.37
CA GLY A 78 1.59 4.87 24.83
C GLY A 78 1.64 3.34 24.87
N ASN A 79 0.69 2.65 24.25
CA ASN A 79 0.60 1.20 24.23
C ASN A 79 1.18 0.62 22.93
N ASN A 80 2.51 0.66 22.82
CA ASN A 80 3.23 0.22 21.62
C ASN A 80 3.03 -1.28 21.35
N THR A 81 2.93 -2.12 22.40
CA THR A 81 2.68 -3.56 22.24
C THR A 81 1.34 -3.83 21.56
N ALA A 82 0.26 -3.16 22.00
CA ALA A 82 -1.04 -3.31 21.36
C ALA A 82 -1.04 -2.76 19.93
N ALA A 83 -0.36 -1.63 19.69
CA ALA A 83 -0.21 -1.07 18.35
C ALA A 83 0.49 -2.05 17.40
N LYS A 84 1.62 -2.66 17.81
CA LYS A 84 2.34 -3.69 17.04
C LYS A 84 1.47 -4.90 16.72
N ASN A 85 0.69 -5.39 17.69
CA ASN A 85 -0.20 -6.53 17.47
C ASN A 85 -1.27 -6.23 16.41
N ILE A 86 -1.85 -5.03 16.43
CA ILE A 86 -2.83 -4.61 15.42
C ILE A 86 -2.17 -4.43 14.05
N LEU A 87 -0.95 -3.88 13.97
CA LEU A 87 -0.20 -3.77 12.71
C LEU A 87 0.19 -5.13 12.13
N ASN A 88 0.54 -6.11 12.98
CA ASN A 88 0.76 -7.48 12.52
C ASN A 88 -0.53 -8.11 11.97
N ALA A 89 -1.68 -7.83 12.58
CA ALA A 89 -2.97 -8.25 12.03
C ALA A 89 -3.29 -7.57 10.68
N PHE A 90 -2.90 -6.31 10.52
CA PHE A 90 -2.98 -5.60 9.24
C PHE A 90 -2.09 -6.29 8.18
N ILE A 91 -0.83 -6.59 8.51
CA ILE A 91 0.09 -7.28 7.59
C ILE A 91 -0.49 -8.64 7.18
N ASN A 92 -1.04 -9.42 8.12
CA ASN A 92 -1.66 -10.70 7.83
C ASN A 92 -2.83 -10.58 6.85
N GLU A 93 -3.65 -9.53 6.97
CA GLU A 93 -4.74 -9.27 6.01
C GLU A 93 -4.19 -8.89 4.64
N VAL A 94 -3.17 -8.04 4.57
CA VAL A 94 -2.49 -7.69 3.31
C VAL A 94 -1.93 -8.95 2.65
N GLU A 95 -1.32 -9.87 3.41
CA GLU A 95 -0.83 -11.15 2.89
C GLU A 95 -1.95 -12.10 2.46
N ALA A 96 -3.07 -12.11 3.19
CA ALA A 96 -4.23 -12.91 2.83
C ALA A 96 -4.93 -12.40 1.57
N GLN A 97 -4.88 -11.09 1.29
CA GLN A 97 -5.60 -10.48 0.17
C GLN A 97 -4.71 -10.13 -1.04
N GLY A 98 -3.40 -10.14 -0.87
CA GLY A 98 -2.42 -9.73 -1.90
C GLY A 98 -2.05 -10.81 -2.91
N CYS A 99 -1.88 -10.38 -4.16
CA CYS A 99 -1.07 -11.08 -5.17
C CYS A 99 0.41 -10.94 -4.79
N LYS A 100 1.17 -12.03 -4.79
CA LYS A 100 2.63 -11.96 -4.52
C LYS A 100 3.44 -11.57 -5.76
N SER A 101 2.92 -11.85 -6.94
CA SER A 101 3.50 -11.44 -8.24
C SER A 101 2.38 -11.08 -9.22
N TYR A 102 2.75 -10.40 -10.31
CA TYR A 102 1.83 -10.08 -11.41
C TYR A 102 1.39 -11.33 -12.17
N GLU A 103 2.30 -12.28 -12.35
CA GLU A 103 2.11 -13.50 -13.16
C GLU A 103 1.25 -14.56 -12.46
N ASP A 104 1.19 -14.54 -11.12
CA ASP A 104 0.48 -15.51 -10.30
C ASP A 104 -0.31 -14.81 -9.18
N CYS A 105 -1.52 -14.36 -9.54
CA CYS A 105 -2.49 -13.88 -8.56
C CYS A 105 -3.64 -14.88 -8.39
N PRO A 106 -3.75 -15.53 -7.22
CA PRO A 106 -4.85 -16.45 -6.95
C PRO A 106 -6.23 -15.77 -7.07
N SER A 107 -7.23 -16.55 -7.48
CA SER A 107 -8.63 -16.09 -7.48
C SER A 107 -9.09 -15.65 -6.08
N GLY A 108 -9.89 -14.59 -6.03
CA GLY A 108 -10.44 -14.06 -4.78
C GLY A 108 -9.48 -13.14 -4.00
N LYS A 109 -8.31 -12.83 -4.55
CA LYS A 109 -7.43 -11.77 -4.03
C LYS A 109 -7.98 -10.39 -4.42
N HIS A 110 -7.82 -9.44 -3.51
CA HIS A 110 -8.35 -8.09 -3.66
C HIS A 110 -7.29 -6.99 -3.62
N LEU A 111 -6.01 -7.37 -3.44
CA LEU A 111 -4.86 -6.48 -3.51
C LEU A 111 -3.97 -6.95 -4.66
N THR A 112 -3.64 -6.04 -5.57
CA THR A 112 -2.59 -6.24 -6.58
C THR A 112 -1.22 -6.43 -5.92
N SER A 113 -0.21 -6.87 -6.68
CA SER A 113 1.19 -6.94 -6.22
C SER A 113 1.72 -5.60 -5.73
N GLU A 114 1.28 -4.51 -6.33
CA GLU A 114 1.65 -3.14 -6.02
C GLU A 114 1.06 -2.71 -4.68
N ALA A 115 -0.24 -2.93 -4.45
CA ALA A 115 -0.85 -2.67 -3.14
C ALA A 115 -0.24 -3.57 -2.06
N TYR A 116 0.01 -4.84 -2.37
CA TYR A 116 0.64 -5.78 -1.45
C TYR A 116 1.99 -5.28 -0.95
N ALA A 117 2.91 -4.98 -1.87
CA ALA A 117 4.24 -4.53 -1.54
C ALA A 117 4.22 -3.16 -0.83
N LEU A 118 3.45 -2.21 -1.38
CA LEU A 118 3.34 -0.86 -0.84
C LEU A 118 2.90 -0.89 0.63
N LEU A 119 1.84 -1.63 0.96
CA LEU A 119 1.29 -1.65 2.31
C LEU A 119 2.14 -2.49 3.26
N LYS A 120 2.57 -3.69 2.84
CA LYS A 120 3.34 -4.60 3.70
C LYS A 120 4.64 -3.95 4.16
N TYR A 121 5.45 -3.43 3.24
CA TYR A 121 6.78 -2.94 3.59
C TYR A 121 6.74 -1.63 4.38
N ASN A 122 5.81 -0.72 4.08
CA ASN A 122 5.66 0.50 4.89
C ASN A 122 5.17 0.20 6.31
N VAL A 123 4.28 -0.79 6.49
CA VAL A 123 3.83 -1.19 7.84
C VAL A 123 4.88 -1.98 8.60
N GLN A 124 5.66 -2.84 7.93
CA GLN A 124 6.81 -3.51 8.56
C GLN A 124 7.83 -2.49 9.07
N TYR A 125 8.17 -1.50 8.25
CA TYR A 125 9.05 -0.39 8.64
C TYR A 125 8.54 0.37 9.87
N LEU A 126 7.22 0.58 9.98
CA LEU A 126 6.58 1.18 11.14
C LEU A 126 6.69 0.29 12.39
N VAL A 127 6.39 -1.01 12.27
CA VAL A 127 6.47 -1.96 13.39
C VAL A 127 7.86 -2.01 14.02
N GLU A 128 8.91 -1.93 13.20
CA GLU A 128 10.31 -1.90 13.65
C GLU A 128 10.68 -0.64 14.46
N ARG A 129 9.86 0.42 14.38
CA ARG A 129 10.09 1.74 14.99
C ARG A 129 9.13 2.07 16.14
N LEU A 130 8.20 1.16 16.45
CA LEU A 130 7.38 1.19 17.66
C LEU A 130 8.11 0.55 18.83
#